data_AF-A0A9X4HY94-F1
#
_entry.id   AF-A0A9X4HY94-F1
#
_cell.length_a   1.000
_cell.length_b   1.000
_cell.length_c   1.000
_cell.angle_alpha   90.00
_cell.angle_beta   90.00
_cell.angle_gamma   90.00
#
_symmetry.space_group_name_H-M   'P 1'
#
loop_
_entity.id
_entity.type
_entity.pdbx_description
1 polymer ?
#
loop_
_entity_poly.entity_id
_entity_poly.type
_entity_poly.pdbx_seq_one_letter_code
_entity_poly.pdbx_strand_id
1 'polypeptide(L)' 'MAAKQEKSIAFEAGRQAYHCGVPLEQSALRIGSAQYEDYVDGYDSAKSATSKRKQ' A
#
# COMPACT_ATOMS: atom_id res chain seq x y z
N MET A 1 -20.28 13.10 2.79
CA MET A 1 -18.97 13.65 2.35
C MET A 1 -17.88 12.64 2.73
N ALA A 2 -17.36 11.86 1.79
CA ALA A 2 -16.19 11.03 2.07
C ALA A 2 -14.96 11.90 1.78
N ALA A 3 -14.26 12.33 2.83
CA ALA A 3 -12.98 13.00 2.71
C ALA A 3 -12.04 12.07 1.93
N LYS A 4 -11.77 12.41 0.67
CA LYS A 4 -10.67 11.81 -0.08
C LYS A 4 -9.40 12.32 0.60
N GLN A 5 -8.95 11.63 1.64
CA GLN A 5 -7.58 11.80 2.13
C GLN A 5 -6.70 11.59 0.90
N GLU A 6 -6.04 12.65 0.44
CA GLU A 6 -4.98 12.60 -0.57
C GLU A 6 -3.88 11.72 0.02
N LYS A 7 -3.99 10.42 -0.25
CA LYS A 7 -3.02 9.43 0.18
C LYS A 7 -1.77 9.63 -0.66
N SER A 8 -0.61 9.74 0.00
CA SER A 8 0.68 9.94 -0.65
C SER A 8 0.91 8.96 -1.81
N ILE A 9 1.69 9.35 -2.82
CA ILE A 9 2.04 8.50 -3.98
C ILE A 9 2.62 7.14 -3.53
N ALA A 10 3.41 7.14 -2.45
CA ALA A 10 3.98 5.94 -1.86
C ALA A 10 2.89 4.98 -1.33
N PHE A 11 1.84 5.50 -0.70
CA PHE A 11 0.71 4.72 -0.21
C PHE A 11 -0.05 4.04 -1.36
N GLU A 12 -0.30 4.76 -2.45
CA GLU A 12 -0.95 4.16 -3.63
C GLU A 12 -0.06 3.12 -4.30
N ALA A 13 1.25 3.36 -4.39
CA ALA A 13 2.22 2.39 -4.90
C ALA A 13 2.23 1.11 -4.06
N GLY A 14 2.21 1.22 -2.73
CA GLY A 14 2.14 0.07 -1.82
C GLY A 14 0.87 -0.76 -2.02
N ARG A 15 -0.28 -0.10 -2.15
CA ARG A 15 -1.55 -0.78 -2.48
C ARG A 15 -1.46 -1.53 -3.81
N GLN A 16 -0.91 -0.89 -4.83
CA GLN A 16 -0.81 -1.45 -6.16
C GLN A 16 0.16 -2.64 -6.19
N ALA A 17 1.28 -2.57 -5.49
CA ALA A 17 2.22 -3.68 -5.37
C ALA A 17 1.58 -4.93 -4.79
N TYR A 18 0.75 -4.78 -3.74
CA TYR A 18 -0.03 -5.90 -3.20
C TYR A 18 -1.01 -6.47 -4.24
N HIS A 19 -1.75 -5.61 -4.96
CA HIS A 19 -2.68 -6.05 -6.01
C HIS A 19 -1.97 -6.74 -7.18
N CYS A 20 -0.74 -6.35 -7.49
CA CYS A 20 0.12 -7.00 -8.47
C CYS A 20 0.77 -8.29 -7.94
N GLY A 21 0.59 -8.63 -6.66
CA GLY A 21 1.18 -9.82 -6.03
C GLY A 21 2.69 -9.72 -5.82
N VAL A 22 3.25 -8.51 -5.84
CA VAL A 22 4.68 -8.29 -5.64
C VAL A 22 4.97 -8.26 -4.14
N PRO A 23 5.95 -9.02 -3.62
CA PRO A 23 6.31 -9.00 -2.21
C PRO A 23 6.72 -7.60 -1.75
N LEU A 24 6.33 -7.24 -0.51
CA LEU A 24 6.69 -5.96 0.11
C LEU A 24 8.21 -5.73 0.09
N GLU A 25 9.01 -6.74 0.46
CA GLU A 25 10.47 -6.65 0.49
C GLU A 25 11.09 -6.31 -0.87
N GLN A 26 10.57 -6.87 -1.97
CA GLN A 26 11.07 -6.56 -3.32
C GLN A 26 10.62 -5.19 -3.80
N SER A 27 9.41 -4.79 -3.45
CA SER A 27 8.78 -3.59 -4.00
C SER A 27 9.13 -2.33 -3.21
N ALA A 28 9.37 -2.44 -1.90
CA ALA A 28 9.83 -1.36 -1.04
C ALA A 28 11.33 -1.02 -1.21
N LEU A 29 12.10 -1.89 -1.86
CA LEU A 29 13.55 -1.76 -2.07
C LEU A 29 13.95 -0.50 -2.86
N ARG A 30 13.01 0.09 -3.62
CA ARG A 30 13.19 1.34 -4.38
C ARG A 30 12.54 2.56 -3.75
N ILE A 31 11.88 2.37 -2.60
CA ILE A 31 11.19 3.45 -1.89
C ILE A 31 12.19 4.09 -0.93
N GLY A 32 12.33 5.42 -1.00
CA GLY A 32 13.17 6.15 -0.06
C GLY A 32 12.65 6.00 1.38
N SER A 33 13.53 6.08 2.36
CA SER A 33 13.19 5.89 3.78
C SER A 33 12.07 6.80 4.29
N ALA A 34 11.95 8.02 3.76
CA ALA A 34 10.86 8.95 4.10
C ALA A 34 9.48 8.53 3.56
N GLN A 35 9.44 7.66 2.56
CA GLN A 35 8.23 7.19 1.89
C GLN A 35 7.89 5.74 2.24
N TYR A 36 8.79 5.06 2.96
CA TYR A 36 8.66 3.65 3.31
C TYR A 36 7.44 3.39 4.20
N GLU A 37 7.21 4.22 5.22
CA GLU A 37 6.06 4.05 6.11
C GLU A 37 4.74 4.19 5.36
N ASP A 38 4.57 5.26 4.57
CA ASP A 38 3.38 5.45 3.71
C ASP A 38 3.17 4.25 2.77
N TYR A 39 4.26 3.72 2.20
CA TYR A 39 4.22 2.57 1.30
C TYR A 39 3.76 1.28 1.99
N VAL A 40 4.31 0.99 3.18
CA VAL A 40 3.92 -0.18 3.98
C VAL A 40 2.46 -0.06 4.42
N ASP A 41 2.03 1.12 4.86
CA ASP A 41 0.64 1.40 5.22
C ASP A 41 -0.31 1.16 4.04
N GLY A 42 0.09 1.58 2.84
CA GLY A 42 -0.63 1.28 1.60
C GLY A 42 -0.77 -0.22 1.36
N TYR A 43 0.36 -0.93 1.41
CA TYR A 43 0.41 -2.38 1.17
C TYR A 43 -0.45 -3.16 2.17
N ASP A 44 -0.36 -2.84 3.47
CA ASP A 44 -1.18 -3.48 4.50
C ASP A 44 -2.67 -3.12 4.36
N SER A 45 -2.97 -1.87 4.03
CA SER A 45 -4.35 -1.45 3.76
C SER A 45 -5.01 -2.26 2.64
N ALA A 46 -4.29 -2.53 1.54
CA ALA A 46 -4.79 -3.38 0.45
C ALA A 46 -4.94 -4.84 0.89
N LYS A 47 -3.99 -5.37 1.66
CA LYS A 47 -4.05 -6.72 2.24
C LYS A 47 -5.27 -6.90 3.14
N SER A 48 -5.47 -5.97 4.08
CA SER A 48 -6.59 -5.94 5.02
C SER A 48 -7.94 -5.79 4.31
N ALA A 49 -8.02 -4.96 3.26
CA ALA A 49 -9.23 -4.82 2.44
C ALA A 49 -9.55 -6.09 1.64
N THR A 50 -8.53 -6.80 1.15
CA THR A 50 -8.69 -8.04 0.38
C THR A 50 -9.08 -9.21 1.28
N SER A 51 -8.57 -9.25 2.51
CA SER A 51 -8.92 -10.27 3.50
C SER A 51 -10.39 -10.19 3.95
N LYS A 52 -10.97 -8.97 4.02
CA LYS A 52 -12.41 -8.78 4.32
C LYS A 52 -13.34 -9.22 3.18
N ARG A 53 -12.83 -9.44 1.97
CA ARG A 53 -13.64 -9.84 0.80
C ARG A 53 -13.86 -11.35 0.69
N LYS A 54 -13.24 -12.14 1.57
CA LYS A 54 -13.36 -13.62 1.62
C LYS A 54 -14.13 -14.13 2.85
N GLN A 55 -14.66 -13.25 3.70
CA GLN A 55 -15.56 -13.63 4.80
C GLN A 55 -17.03 -13.52 4.38
#